data_AF-A0A820FUN4-F1
#
_entry.id   AF-A0A820FUN4-F1
#
_cell.length_a   1.000
_cell.length_b   1.000
_cell.length_c   1.000
_cell.angle_alpha   90.00
_cell.angle_beta   90.00
_cell.angle_gamma   90.00
#
_symmetry.space_group_name_H-M   'P 1'
#
loop_
_entity.id
_entity.type
_entity.pdbx_description
1 polymer ?
#
loop_
_entity_poly.entity_id
_entity_poly.type
_entity_poly.pdbx_seq_one_letter_code
_entity_poly.pdbx_strand_id
1 'polypeptide(L)'
;GTYQLNVKTSKSCPPISCVGGSPKQCPYGYQKRNGCEISPPHSSSIDIHPNTKWMQNGVTVAGGHGKGRGLNQLGSPHGLYVDDDQTIYVADFFNNRIVEWKESAKYGRVVAGGNGAGNGTHQLDCPRDVLVDKETNSLI
;
A
#
# COMPACT_ATOMS: atom_id res chain seq x y z
N GLY A 1 17.44 7.88 -0.70
CA GLY A 1 17.71 7.09 -1.92
C GLY A 1 16.37 6.82 -2.59
N THR A 2 16.26 7.07 -3.89
CA THR A 2 15.00 6.90 -4.63
C THR A 2 14.78 5.43 -4.98
N TYR A 3 13.70 4.83 -4.49
CA TYR A 3 13.29 3.48 -4.85
C TYR A 3 12.36 3.54 -6.07
N GLN A 4 12.81 2.99 -7.19
CA GLN A 4 12.03 2.91 -8.44
C GLN A 4 11.13 1.67 -8.42
N LEU A 5 9.83 1.87 -8.66
CA LEU A 5 8.91 0.78 -8.96
C LEU A 5 9.20 0.28 -10.39
N ASN A 6 9.85 -0.87 -10.51
CA ASN A 6 10.06 -1.51 -11.81
C ASN A 6 8.78 -2.18 -12.29
N VAL A 7 7.90 -1.42 -12.93
CA VAL A 7 6.82 -1.97 -13.74
C VAL A 7 7.45 -2.56 -14.99
N LYS A 8 7.59 -3.89 -15.04
CA LYS A 8 8.00 -4.59 -16.27
C LYS A 8 6.85 -4.50 -17.28
N THR A 9 6.87 -3.49 -18.14
CA THR A 9 6.07 -3.54 -19.36
C THR A 9 6.61 -4.66 -20.22
N SER A 10 5.73 -5.58 -20.63
CA SER A 10 6.11 -6.72 -21.47
C SER A 10 6.79 -6.20 -22.73
N LYS A 11 8.02 -6.65 -22.97
CA LYS A 11 8.79 -6.31 -24.17
C LYS A 11 7.91 -6.55 -25.39
N SER A 12 7.86 -5.57 -26.30
CA SER A 12 7.25 -5.73 -27.61
C SER A 12 7.82 -6.98 -28.28
N CYS A 13 6.94 -7.88 -28.73
CA CYS A 13 7.36 -9.01 -29.56
C CYS A 13 8.00 -8.48 -30.85
N PRO A 14 9.19 -8.98 -31.25
CA PRO A 14 9.72 -8.69 -32.57
C PRO A 14 8.79 -9.29 -33.65
N PRO A 15 8.73 -8.71 -34.86
CA PRO A 15 7.87 -9.21 -35.92
C PRO A 15 8.29 -10.63 -36.33
N ILE A 16 7.41 -11.61 -36.11
CA ILE A 16 7.61 -12.99 -36.58
C ILE A 16 7.22 -13.04 -38.05
N SER A 17 8.17 -13.34 -38.94
CA SER A 17 7.88 -13.73 -40.32
C SER A 17 7.43 -15.20 -40.34
N CYS A 18 6.22 -15.45 -40.82
CA CYS A 18 5.65 -16.80 -40.89
C CYS A 18 5.97 -17.44 -42.26
N VAL A 19 6.59 -18.62 -42.27
CA VAL A 19 6.67 -19.51 -43.44
C VAL A 19 5.95 -20.82 -43.09
N GLY A 20 5.13 -21.31 -44.02
CA GLY A 20 3.96 -22.17 -43.79
C GLY A 20 4.16 -23.56 -43.14
N GLY A 21 3.06 -24.10 -42.60
CA GLY A 21 2.93 -25.49 -42.13
C GLY A 21 1.66 -25.73 -41.29
N SER A 22 0.91 -26.79 -41.60
CA SER A 22 -0.48 -27.10 -41.23
C SER A 22 -0.80 -27.23 -39.72
N PRO A 23 -2.07 -27.08 -39.28
CA PRO A 23 -2.43 -27.04 -37.86
C PRO A 23 -2.51 -28.43 -37.23
N LYS A 24 -1.76 -28.67 -36.16
CA LYS A 24 -1.99 -29.79 -35.23
C LYS A 24 -2.95 -29.35 -34.12
N GLN A 25 -3.99 -30.16 -33.88
CA GLN A 25 -5.09 -29.86 -32.97
C GLN A 25 -4.67 -30.05 -31.50
N CYS A 26 -4.92 -29.06 -30.65
CA CYS A 26 -4.79 -29.16 -29.19
C CYS A 26 -6.11 -29.63 -28.57
N PRO A 27 -6.10 -30.40 -27.45
CA PRO A 27 -7.34 -30.70 -26.72
C PRO A 27 -7.90 -29.40 -26.16
N TYR A 28 -9.23 -29.24 -26.16
CA TYR A 28 -10.01 -28.00 -25.92
C TYR A 28 -10.29 -27.09 -27.13
N GLY A 29 -10.55 -27.66 -28.31
CA GLY A 29 -11.44 -27.02 -29.31
C GLY A 29 -10.95 -25.76 -30.05
N TYR A 30 -9.71 -25.30 -29.84
CA TYR A 30 -9.17 -24.16 -30.59
C TYR A 30 -8.63 -24.58 -31.96
N GLN A 31 -9.30 -24.17 -33.04
CA GLN A 31 -8.82 -24.35 -34.42
C GLN A 31 -7.80 -23.25 -34.75
N LYS A 32 -6.54 -23.63 -34.98
CA LYS A 32 -5.54 -22.72 -35.54
C LYS A 32 -5.78 -22.56 -37.04
N ARG A 33 -6.09 -21.34 -37.48
CA ARG A 33 -5.82 -20.90 -38.87
C ARG A 33 -4.80 -19.77 -38.81
N ASN A 34 -3.66 -19.98 -39.48
CA ASN A 34 -2.67 -18.96 -39.85
C ASN A 34 -1.96 -18.20 -38.72
N GLY A 35 -1.79 -18.81 -37.54
CA GLY A 35 -0.72 -18.45 -36.60
C GLY A 35 -0.76 -17.05 -35.96
N CYS A 36 -1.88 -16.33 -36.04
CA CYS A 36 -2.02 -15.02 -35.39
C CYS A 36 -2.97 -15.15 -34.19
N GLU A 37 -2.42 -15.24 -32.98
CA GLU A 37 -3.17 -14.92 -31.76
C GLU A 37 -3.32 -13.40 -31.69
N ILE A 38 -4.45 -12.89 -32.17
CA ILE A 38 -4.95 -11.58 -31.72
C ILE A 38 -5.77 -11.84 -30.46
N SER A 39 -5.08 -12.00 -29.32
CA SER A 39 -5.71 -11.66 -28.05
C SER A 39 -6.10 -10.18 -28.12
N PRO A 40 -7.34 -9.79 -27.79
CA PRO A 40 -7.69 -8.38 -27.72
C PRO A 40 -6.69 -7.64 -26.82
N PRO A 41 -6.35 -6.37 -27.11
CA PRO A 41 -5.40 -5.60 -26.29
C PRO A 41 -5.88 -5.66 -24.85
N HIS A 42 -5.03 -6.28 -24.03
CA HIS A 42 -5.37 -6.72 -22.70
C HIS A 42 -5.87 -5.55 -21.89
N SER A 43 -7.02 -5.78 -21.27
CA SER A 43 -7.50 -5.12 -20.06
C SER A 43 -6.32 -4.60 -19.24
N SER A 44 -6.37 -3.33 -18.82
CA SER A 44 -5.44 -2.74 -17.86
C SER A 44 -5.70 -3.33 -16.46
N SER A 45 -5.62 -4.65 -16.35
CA SER A 45 -5.73 -5.41 -15.11
C SER A 45 -4.35 -5.43 -14.46
N ILE A 46 -4.30 -5.05 -13.19
CA ILE A 46 -3.10 -5.25 -12.37
C ILE A 46 -2.94 -6.76 -12.15
N ASP A 47 -1.94 -7.36 -12.80
CA ASP A 47 -1.65 -8.78 -12.64
C ASP A 47 -0.93 -9.02 -11.31
N ILE A 48 -1.70 -9.23 -10.25
CA ILE A 48 -1.15 -9.69 -8.96
C ILE A 48 -0.91 -11.20 -9.08
N HIS A 49 0.34 -11.57 -9.37
CA HIS A 49 0.72 -12.98 -9.46
C HIS A 49 0.43 -13.66 -8.10
N PRO A 50 -0.15 -14.88 -8.06
CA PRO A 50 -0.55 -15.53 -6.81
C PRO A 50 0.61 -15.81 -5.83
N ASN A 51 1.85 -15.74 -6.31
CA ASN A 51 3.07 -15.89 -5.51
C ASN A 51 3.82 -14.57 -5.30
N THR A 52 3.16 -13.42 -5.53
CA THR A 52 3.74 -12.11 -5.25
C THR A 52 3.91 -11.98 -3.74
N LYS A 53 5.13 -12.18 -3.28
CA LYS A 53 5.52 -11.94 -1.90
C LYS A 53 6.06 -10.51 -1.79
N TRP A 54 5.86 -9.88 -0.64
CA TRP A 54 6.59 -8.66 -0.29
C TRP A 54 8.09 -8.88 -0.52
N MET A 55 8.76 -7.90 -1.13
CA MET A 55 10.19 -7.99 -1.44
C MET A 55 11.08 -8.05 -0.19
N GLN A 56 10.52 -7.75 0.98
CA GLN A 56 11.22 -7.74 2.27
C GLN A 56 10.32 -8.26 3.39
N ASN A 57 10.94 -8.78 4.46
CA ASN A 57 10.25 -9.09 5.70
C ASN A 57 9.74 -7.81 6.37
N GLY A 58 8.50 -7.83 6.87
CA GLY A 58 7.93 -6.72 7.62
C GLY A 58 8.56 -6.58 9.01
N VAL A 59 8.66 -5.34 9.49
CA VAL A 59 9.06 -4.99 10.85
C VAL A 59 7.98 -4.15 11.52
N THR A 60 7.87 -4.24 12.85
CA THR A 60 6.95 -3.36 13.60
C THR A 60 7.61 -2.00 13.80
N VAL A 61 6.96 -0.96 13.30
CA VAL A 61 7.46 0.43 13.31
C VAL A 61 6.64 1.35 14.21
N ALA A 62 5.45 0.91 14.65
CA ALA A 62 4.60 1.62 15.60
C ALA A 62 3.87 0.62 16.51
N GLY A 63 3.79 0.94 17.81
CA GLY A 63 3.14 0.08 18.79
C GLY A 63 3.98 -1.16 19.16
N GLY A 64 3.40 -2.35 19.00
CA GLY A 64 4.09 -3.63 19.24
C GLY A 64 4.14 -4.12 20.70
N HIS A 65 3.59 -3.36 21.65
CA HIS A 65 3.64 -3.69 23.09
C HIS A 65 2.26 -3.97 23.69
N GLY A 66 1.38 -4.57 22.89
CA GLY A 66 0.00 -4.85 23.25
C GLY A 66 -0.95 -3.66 23.07
N LYS A 67 -2.25 -3.92 23.24
CA LYS A 67 -3.30 -2.90 23.20
C LYS A 67 -3.23 -2.03 24.46
N GLY A 68 -3.24 -0.71 24.30
CA GLY A 68 -3.25 0.19 25.45
C GLY A 68 -3.06 1.66 25.09
N ARG A 69 -2.89 2.51 26.11
CA ARG A 69 -2.75 3.97 25.99
C ARG A 69 -1.31 4.46 26.13
N GLY A 70 -0.36 3.57 26.44
CA GLY A 70 1.06 3.90 26.51
C GLY A 70 1.59 4.45 25.19
N LEU A 71 2.71 5.17 25.23
CA LEU A 71 3.32 5.76 24.02
C LEU A 71 3.97 4.70 23.11
N ASN A 72 4.18 3.48 23.60
CA ASN A 72 4.60 2.31 22.83
C ASN A 72 3.43 1.35 22.52
N GLN A 73 2.19 1.78 22.75
CA GLN A 73 0.97 1.00 22.56
C GLN A 73 -0.03 1.76 21.67
N LEU A 74 -0.94 1.01 21.05
CA LEU A 74 -2.04 1.55 20.26
C LEU A 74 -3.37 0.90 20.68
N GLY A 75 -4.46 1.62 20.54
CA GLY A 75 -5.82 1.24 20.88
C GLY A 75 -6.71 1.19 19.63
N SER A 76 -6.66 0.08 18.89
CA SER A 76 -7.41 -0.13 17.64
C SER A 76 -7.13 0.95 16.58
N PRO A 77 -5.88 1.10 16.12
CA PRO A 77 -5.54 2.09 15.10
C PRO A 77 -6.32 1.81 13.81
N HIS A 78 -6.79 2.85 13.12
CA HIS A 78 -7.60 2.70 11.89
C HIS A 78 -6.83 3.12 10.63
N GLY A 79 -6.44 4.39 10.56
CA GLY A 79 -5.72 4.96 9.42
C GLY A 79 -4.27 5.31 9.78
N LEU A 80 -3.45 5.40 8.74
CA LEU A 80 -2.07 5.83 8.84
C LEU A 80 -1.64 6.61 7.61
N TYR A 81 -0.70 7.52 7.81
CA TYR A 81 -0.01 8.23 6.75
C TYR A 81 1.50 8.12 6.96
N VAL A 82 2.24 7.95 5.87
CA VAL A 82 3.71 7.90 5.89
C VAL A 82 4.22 9.09 5.07
N ASP A 83 5.02 9.94 5.68
CA ASP A 83 5.66 11.05 5.00
C ASP A 83 6.96 10.63 4.27
N ASP A 84 7.53 11.56 3.51
CA ASP A 84 8.74 11.30 2.71
C ASP A 84 9.99 11.08 3.60
N ASP A 85 9.94 11.52 4.86
CA ASP A 85 10.98 11.34 5.87
C ASP A 85 10.81 10.04 6.67
N GLN A 86 9.88 9.17 6.26
CA GLN A 86 9.52 7.91 6.92
C GLN A 86 8.94 8.10 8.34
N THR A 87 8.38 9.27 8.64
CA THR A 87 7.53 9.49 9.80
C THR A 87 6.14 8.93 9.51
N ILE A 88 5.63 8.14 10.46
CA ILE A 88 4.35 7.48 10.37
C ILE A 88 3.40 8.16 11.35
N TYR A 89 2.30 8.67 10.85
CA TYR A 89 1.21 9.20 11.65
C TYR A 89 0.12 8.14 11.72
N VAL A 90 -0.38 7.87 12.93
CA VAL A 90 -1.39 6.84 13.17
C VAL A 90 -2.61 7.44 13.85
N ALA A 91 -3.79 7.21 13.27
CA ALA A 91 -5.07 7.46 13.91
C ALA A 91 -5.35 6.39 14.96
N ASP A 92 -5.06 6.70 16.21
CA ASP A 92 -5.23 5.80 17.35
C ASP A 92 -6.66 5.92 17.91
N PHE A 93 -7.60 5.28 17.20
CA PHE A 93 -9.04 5.44 17.31
C PHE A 93 -9.57 5.44 18.75
N PHE A 94 -9.38 4.36 19.52
CA PHE A 94 -9.95 4.29 20.88
C PHE A 94 -9.23 5.21 21.87
N ASN A 95 -8.02 5.64 21.53
CA ASN A 95 -7.24 6.53 22.38
C ASN A 95 -7.47 8.00 22.04
N ASN A 96 -8.30 8.30 21.04
CA ASN A 96 -8.72 9.66 20.70
C ASN A 96 -7.53 10.57 20.42
N ARG A 97 -6.53 10.07 19.67
CA ARG A 97 -5.27 10.77 19.41
C ARG A 97 -4.69 10.43 18.05
N ILE A 98 -3.90 11.35 17.51
CA ILE A 98 -2.94 11.07 16.43
C ILE A 98 -1.55 10.96 17.05
N VAL A 99 -0.85 9.89 16.71
CA VAL A 99 0.51 9.63 17.20
C VAL A 99 1.46 9.57 16.02
N GLU A 100 2.53 10.36 16.06
CA GLU A 100 3.63 10.23 15.12
C GLU A 100 4.67 9.22 15.64
N TRP A 101 5.29 8.49 14.72
CA TRP A 101 6.36 7.55 14.94
C TRP A 101 7.45 7.79 13.90
N LYS A 102 8.64 8.17 14.35
CA LYS A 102 9.82 8.21 13.47
C LYS A 102 10.36 6.81 13.24
N GLU A 103 11.08 6.63 12.14
CA GLU A 103 11.80 5.39 11.87
C GLU A 103 12.65 4.98 13.11
N SER A 104 12.54 3.72 13.50
CA SER A 104 13.23 3.14 14.67
C SER A 104 12.88 3.75 16.05
N ALA A 105 11.87 4.60 16.16
CA ALA A 105 11.41 5.10 17.45
C ALA A 105 10.87 3.96 18.32
N LYS A 106 11.15 4.01 19.64
CA LYS A 106 10.58 3.05 20.62
C LYS A 106 9.22 3.49 21.16
N TYR A 107 8.93 4.78 21.06
CA TYR A 107 7.74 5.42 21.57
C TYR A 107 7.27 6.43 20.54
N GLY A 108 5.95 6.53 20.36
CA GLY A 108 5.34 7.58 19.58
C GLY A 108 5.23 8.89 20.35
N ARG A 109 5.00 9.97 19.61
CA ARG A 109 4.70 11.30 20.15
C ARG A 109 3.27 11.68 19.78
N VAL A 110 2.46 12.09 20.76
CA VAL A 110 1.11 12.59 20.48
C VAL A 110 1.23 13.96 19.81
N VAL A 111 0.65 14.10 18.63
CA VAL A 111 0.68 15.35 17.84
C VAL A 111 -0.68 16.04 17.77
N ALA A 112 -1.77 15.29 18.00
CA ALA A 112 -3.11 15.82 18.13
C ALA A 112 -3.96 14.93 19.05
N GLY A 113 -4.92 15.53 19.76
CA GLY A 113 -5.80 14.81 20.68
C GLY A 113 -5.10 14.26 21.94
N GLY A 114 -5.60 13.14 22.45
CA GLY A 114 -5.08 12.45 23.64
C GLY A 114 -5.73 12.87 24.96
N ASN A 115 -6.54 13.93 24.96
CA ASN A 115 -7.20 14.48 26.15
C ASN A 115 -8.69 14.08 26.25
N GLY A 116 -9.00 12.86 25.80
CA GLY A 116 -10.37 12.33 25.74
C GLY A 116 -11.09 12.67 24.43
N ALA A 117 -12.25 12.04 24.25
CA ALA A 117 -13.15 12.30 23.12
C ALA A 117 -13.79 13.68 23.25
N GLY A 118 -13.87 14.41 22.14
CA GLY A 118 -14.59 15.68 22.08
C GLY A 118 -14.10 16.61 20.98
N ASN A 119 -14.72 17.79 20.91
CA ASN A 119 -14.46 18.83 19.91
C ASN A 119 -13.61 19.99 20.46
N GLY A 120 -13.01 19.82 21.64
CA GLY A 120 -12.08 20.80 22.19
C GLY A 120 -10.80 20.88 21.36
N THR A 121 -10.08 22.00 21.48
CA THR A 121 -8.84 22.29 20.72
C THR A 121 -7.70 21.28 20.93
N HIS A 122 -7.80 20.42 21.95
CA HIS A 122 -6.81 19.39 22.30
C HIS A 122 -7.45 17.98 22.37
N GLN A 123 -8.67 17.84 21.84
CA GLN A 123 -9.44 16.61 21.83
C GLN A 123 -9.66 16.15 20.40
N LEU A 124 -9.83 14.85 20.23
CA LEU A 124 -10.30 14.23 19.00
C LEU A 124 -11.34 13.21 19.41
N ASP A 125 -12.36 13.00 18.60
CA ASP A 125 -13.32 11.93 18.82
C ASP A 125 -13.18 10.88 17.72
N CYS A 126 -12.71 9.69 18.10
CA CYS A 126 -12.66 8.53 17.23
C CYS A 126 -11.96 8.80 15.88
N PRO A 127 -10.71 9.32 15.85
CA PRO A 127 -10.01 9.59 14.60
C PRO A 127 -9.89 8.31 13.78
N ARG A 128 -10.30 8.37 12.51
CA ARG A 128 -10.33 7.20 11.62
C ARG A 128 -9.22 7.19 10.60
N ASP A 129 -8.80 8.37 10.16
CA ASP A 129 -7.76 8.53 9.17
C ASP A 129 -6.87 9.71 9.51
N VAL A 130 -5.73 9.79 8.83
CA VAL A 130 -4.82 10.93 8.88
C VAL A 130 -4.37 11.24 7.48
N LEU A 131 -4.55 12.49 7.07
CA LEU A 131 -3.92 13.04 5.88
C LEU A 131 -3.00 14.19 6.32
N VAL A 132 -1.83 14.29 5.71
CA VAL A 132 -0.96 15.45 5.91
C VAL A 132 -1.01 16.29 4.64
N ASP A 133 -1.45 17.53 4.78
CA ASP A 133 -1.22 18.54 3.75
C ASP A 133 0.24 18.98 3.82
N LYS A 134 1.02 18.61 2.79
CA LYS A 134 2.45 18.89 2.72
C LYS A 134 2.75 20.38 2.52
N GLU A 135 1.82 21.16 1.98
CA GLU A 135 2.02 22.60 1.75
C GLU A 135 1.88 23.39 3.05
N THR A 136 0.88 23.03 3.86
CA THR A 136 0.57 23.73 5.11
C THR A 136 1.11 23.03 6.36
N ASN A 137 1.69 21.83 6.20
CA ASN A 137 2.11 20.93 7.29
C ASN A 137 0.99 20.67 8.32
N SER A 138 -0.26 20.63 7.84
CA SER A 138 -1.45 20.42 8.69
C SER A 138 -1.95 18.99 8.57
N LEU A 139 -2.47 18.46 9.69
CA LEU A 139 -3.18 17.17 9.73
C LEU A 139 -4.66 17.41 9.41
N ILE A 140 -5.19 16.65 8.46
CA ILE A 140 -6.60 16.67 8.02
C ILE A 140 -7.23 15.31 8.30
#